data_AF-A0A960NW88-F1
#
_entry.id   AF-A0A960NW88-F1
#
_cell.length_a   1.000
_cell.length_b   1.000
_cell.length_c   1.000
_cell.angle_alpha   90.00
_cell.angle_beta   90.00
_cell.angle_gamma   90.00
#
_symmetry.space_group_name_H-M   'P 1'
#
loop_
_entity.id
_entity.type
_entity.pdbx_description
1 polymer ?
#
loop_
_entity_poly.entity_id
_entity_poly.type
_entity_poly.pdbx_seq_one_letter_code
_entity_poly.pdbx_strand_id
1 'polypeptide(L)'
;MKRLRFPFLITILCGILFTVIVIAKQKVSVPFTGTLSPFFQELGKPIKSIDRVVSSILPINEIDEKALGEELKSRFRNQYDARDSKSTHYLNALVKDLTKTSKKPFDYEVYLLFGSPNAFALPGGIICITDSLMDTLKTEGELVAILGHEIGHIEKGHCFDLYRGKM
;
A
#
# COMPACT_ATOMS: atom_id res chain seq x y z
N MET A 1 -22.67 -51.11 2.12
CA MET A 1 -22.48 -49.64 1.95
C MET A 1 -21.06 -49.36 1.49
N LYS A 2 -20.88 -48.40 0.58
CA LYS A 2 -19.90 -48.40 -0.53
C LYS A 2 -18.44 -48.18 -0.11
N ARG A 3 -17.56 -49.09 -0.55
CA ARG A 3 -16.08 -48.93 -0.60
C ARG A 3 -15.73 -47.97 -1.75
N LEU A 4 -15.57 -46.69 -1.46
CA LEU A 4 -15.17 -45.69 -2.45
C LEU A 4 -14.28 -44.62 -1.79
N ARG A 5 -13.03 -44.93 -1.45
CA ARG A 5 -12.08 -43.92 -0.91
C ARG A 5 -10.62 -44.08 -1.29
N PHE A 6 -10.22 -45.19 -1.91
CA PHE A 6 -8.82 -45.42 -2.29
C PHE A 6 -8.43 -44.84 -3.66
N PRO A 7 -9.20 -45.07 -4.76
CA PRO A 7 -8.79 -44.56 -6.08
C PRO A 7 -8.89 -43.03 -6.18
N PHE A 8 -9.78 -42.41 -5.40
CA PHE A 8 -9.95 -40.94 -5.37
C PHE A 8 -8.79 -40.23 -4.67
N LEU A 9 -8.22 -40.83 -3.63
CA LEU A 9 -7.07 -40.27 -2.92
C LEU A 9 -5.80 -40.32 -3.80
N ILE A 10 -5.66 -41.38 -4.59
CA ILE A 10 -4.55 -41.56 -5.53
C ILE A 10 -4.63 -40.51 -6.66
N THR A 11 -5.81 -40.22 -7.21
CA THR A 11 -5.95 -39.16 -8.22
C THR A 11 -5.65 -37.77 -7.67
N ILE A 12 -6.01 -37.47 -6.42
CA ILE A 12 -5.63 -36.19 -5.79
C ILE A 12 -4.11 -36.11 -5.60
N LEU A 13 -3.47 -37.17 -5.10
CA LEU A 13 -2.03 -37.23 -4.90
C LEU A 13 -1.26 -37.13 -6.22
N CYS A 14 -1.69 -37.84 -7.26
CA CYS A 14 -1.13 -37.72 -8.61
C CYS A 14 -1.36 -36.33 -9.21
N GLY A 15 -2.53 -35.72 -8.97
CA GLY A 15 -2.83 -34.35 -9.38
C GLY A 15 -1.86 -33.35 -8.76
N ILE A 16 -1.70 -33.39 -7.44
CA ILE A 16 -0.76 -32.53 -6.69
C ILE A 16 0.68 -32.75 -7.18
N LEU A 17 1.09 -34.00 -7.33
CA LEU A 17 2.43 -34.34 -7.82
C LEU A 17 2.66 -33.83 -9.25
N PHE A 18 1.64 -33.94 -10.12
CA PHE A 18 1.68 -33.41 -11.47
C PHE A 18 1.82 -31.89 -11.48
N THR A 19 1.06 -31.17 -10.65
CA THR A 19 1.20 -29.70 -10.52
C THR A 19 2.59 -29.32 -10.04
N VAL A 20 3.14 -30.02 -9.04
CA VAL A 20 4.50 -29.79 -8.53
C VAL A 20 5.56 -30.03 -9.62
N ILE A 21 5.41 -31.10 -10.42
CA ILE A 21 6.33 -31.40 -11.52
C ILE A 21 6.20 -30.36 -12.64
N VAL A 22 4.99 -29.89 -12.96
CA VAL A 22 4.77 -28.83 -13.96
C VAL A 22 5.42 -27.52 -13.52
N ILE A 23 5.27 -27.13 -12.25
CA ILE A 23 5.93 -25.95 -11.67
C ILE A 23 7.45 -26.14 -11.67
N ALA A 24 7.96 -27.31 -11.31
CA ALA A 24 9.40 -27.58 -11.28
C ALA A 24 10.05 -27.65 -12.68
N LYS A 25 9.28 -28.04 -13.71
CA LYS A 25 9.74 -28.09 -15.12
C LYS A 25 9.58 -26.77 -15.84
N GLN A 26 8.64 -25.91 -15.42
CA GLN A 26 8.68 -24.51 -15.80
C GLN A 26 9.86 -23.88 -15.05
N LYS A 27 11.00 -23.75 -15.74
CA LYS A 27 11.98 -22.72 -15.39
C LYS A 27 11.28 -21.38 -15.57
N VAL A 28 10.48 -20.98 -14.59
CA VAL A 28 9.98 -19.62 -14.45
C VAL A 28 11.22 -18.80 -14.12
N SER A 29 11.93 -18.40 -15.17
CA SER A 29 12.94 -17.37 -15.09
C SER A 29 12.19 -16.07 -14.79
N VAL A 30 11.82 -15.86 -13.53
CA VAL A 30 11.54 -14.52 -13.05
C VAL A 30 12.86 -13.76 -13.15
N PRO A 31 12.98 -12.71 -13.98
CA PRO A 31 14.25 -12.01 -14.18
C PRO A 31 14.60 -11.11 -13.00
N PHE A 32 13.95 -11.26 -11.84
CA PHE A 32 14.23 -10.48 -10.65
C PHE A 32 14.07 -11.33 -9.38
N THR A 33 15.17 -11.50 -8.66
CA THR A 33 15.21 -11.91 -7.24
C THR A 33 14.75 -10.76 -6.34
N GLY A 34 13.59 -10.19 -6.64
CA GLY A 34 12.96 -9.16 -5.82
C GLY A 34 12.05 -9.81 -4.79
N THR A 35 12.62 -10.48 -3.80
CA THR A 35 11.80 -10.95 -2.69
C THR A 35 11.40 -9.70 -1.89
N LEU A 36 10.12 -9.32 -1.87
CA LEU A 36 9.62 -8.21 -1.04
C LEU A 36 9.77 -8.46 0.48
N SER A 37 10.26 -9.65 0.86
CA SER A 37 10.32 -10.11 2.24
C SER A 37 11.24 -9.27 3.14
N PRO A 38 12.49 -8.92 2.76
CA PRO A 38 13.36 -8.05 3.58
C PRO A 38 12.74 -6.65 3.73
N PHE A 39 12.16 -6.15 2.64
CA PHE A 39 11.47 -4.86 2.57
C PHE A 39 10.28 -4.78 3.56
N PHE A 40 9.39 -5.77 3.57
CA PHE A 40 8.28 -5.84 4.54
C PHE A 40 8.74 -6.07 5.99
N GLN A 41 9.91 -6.68 6.20
CA GLN A 41 10.46 -6.95 7.53
C GLN A 41 11.02 -5.68 8.20
N GLU A 42 11.65 -4.81 7.40
CA GLU A 42 12.18 -3.52 7.84
C GLU A 42 11.06 -2.49 8.07
N LEU A 43 10.05 -2.42 7.19
CA LEU A 43 8.94 -1.47 7.33
C LEU A 43 7.81 -1.94 8.26
N GLY A 44 7.65 -3.25 8.44
CA GLY A 44 6.54 -3.81 9.21
C GLY A 44 6.52 -3.43 10.70
N LYS A 45 7.65 -2.96 11.25
CA LYS A 45 7.78 -2.51 12.65
C LYS A 45 7.50 -1.01 12.83
N PRO A 46 8.09 -0.08 12.04
CA PRO A 46 7.81 1.35 12.14
C PRO A 46 6.45 1.76 11.56
N ILE A 47 6.03 1.27 10.38
CA ILE A 47 4.78 1.70 9.73
C ILE A 47 3.55 1.38 10.60
N LYS A 48 3.46 0.16 11.13
CA LYS A 48 2.35 -0.26 12.02
C LYS A 48 2.22 0.57 13.29
N SER A 49 3.32 1.18 13.72
CA SER A 49 3.39 1.95 14.96
C SER A 49 3.04 3.42 14.73
N ILE A 50 3.44 3.99 13.58
CA ILE A 50 3.22 5.39 13.24
C ILE A 50 1.80 5.62 12.75
N ASP A 51 1.24 4.70 11.96
CA ASP A 51 -0.15 4.75 11.49
C ASP A 51 -1.12 4.88 12.69
N ARG A 52 -0.83 4.16 13.78
CA ARG A 52 -1.59 4.19 15.04
C ARG A 52 -1.42 5.49 15.85
N VAL A 53 -0.26 6.14 15.76
CA VAL A 53 0.06 7.32 16.57
C VAL A 53 -0.39 8.60 15.86
N VAL A 54 -0.17 8.72 14.56
CA VAL A 54 -0.61 9.88 13.76
C VAL A 54 -2.14 9.96 13.73
N SER A 55 -2.83 8.82 13.66
CA SER A 55 -4.29 8.75 13.75
C SER A 55 -4.85 9.12 15.14
N SER A 56 -4.03 9.13 16.20
CA SER A 56 -4.47 9.40 17.58
C SER A 56 -4.47 10.87 17.97
N ILE A 57 -3.87 11.74 17.14
CA ILE A 57 -3.63 13.16 17.46
C ILE A 57 -4.70 14.10 16.84
N LEU A 58 -5.52 13.62 15.90
CA LEU A 58 -6.50 14.44 15.17
C LEU A 58 -7.95 14.01 15.48
N PRO A 59 -8.64 14.65 16.46
CA PRO A 59 -10.04 14.36 16.79
C PRO A 59 -10.97 15.02 15.77
N ILE A 60 -11.81 14.24 15.06
CA ILE A 60 -12.68 14.79 14.02
C ILE A 60 -14.06 14.11 14.07
N ASN A 61 -15.08 14.87 14.46
CA ASN A 61 -16.49 14.45 14.50
C ASN A 61 -17.18 14.83 13.18
N GLU A 62 -17.96 13.90 12.60
CA GLU A 62 -18.91 14.14 11.48
C GLU A 62 -18.39 14.85 10.21
N ILE A 63 -17.08 15.00 10.02
CA ILE A 63 -16.54 15.66 8.83
C ILE A 63 -16.54 14.67 7.65
N ASP A 64 -17.07 15.13 6.50
CA ASP A 64 -16.91 14.46 5.21
C ASP A 64 -15.40 14.24 4.97
N GLU A 65 -14.97 12.98 4.84
CA GLU A 65 -13.57 12.58 4.60
C GLU A 65 -12.94 13.40 3.47
N LYS A 66 -13.75 13.76 2.47
CA LYS A 66 -13.35 14.64 1.38
C LYS A 66 -13.06 16.07 1.85
N ALA A 67 -13.96 16.69 2.62
CA ALA A 67 -13.79 18.06 3.09
C ALA A 67 -12.56 18.21 3.99
N LEU A 68 -12.32 17.23 4.86
CA LEU A 68 -11.11 17.17 5.66
C LEU A 68 -9.87 17.05 4.79
N GLY A 69 -9.91 16.17 3.78
CA GLY A 69 -8.83 16.02 2.83
C GLY A 69 -8.48 17.31 2.10
N GLU A 70 -9.48 18.05 1.62
CA GLU A 70 -9.25 19.34 0.95
C GLU A 70 -8.59 20.38 1.88
N GLU A 71 -8.98 20.43 3.16
CA GLU A 71 -8.33 21.29 4.14
C GLU A 71 -6.87 20.88 4.37
N LEU A 72 -6.62 19.58 4.53
CA LEU A 72 -5.27 19.04 4.70
C LEU A 72 -4.41 19.33 3.47
N LYS A 73 -4.91 19.10 2.25
CA LYS A 73 -4.23 19.43 0.99
C LYS A 73 -3.81 20.88 0.92
N SER A 74 -4.68 21.81 1.35
CA SER A 74 -4.34 23.24 1.41
C SER A 74 -3.12 23.50 2.31
N ARG A 75 -3.02 22.80 3.44
CA ARG A 75 -1.86 22.90 4.36
C ARG A 75 -0.59 22.29 3.76
N PHE A 76 -0.73 21.18 3.03
CA PHE A 76 0.39 20.50 2.38
C PHE A 76 0.83 21.13 1.07
N ARG A 77 0.00 21.97 0.42
CA ARG A 77 0.31 22.63 -0.86
C ARG A 77 1.61 23.44 -0.81
N ASN A 78 1.82 24.21 0.24
CA ASN A 78 3.07 24.97 0.41
C ASN A 78 4.30 24.06 0.52
N GLN A 79 4.15 22.88 1.14
CA GLN A 79 5.21 21.88 1.20
C GLN A 79 5.44 21.20 -0.15
N TYR A 80 4.37 20.94 -0.90
CA TYR A 80 4.42 20.41 -2.25
C TYR A 80 5.18 21.34 -3.18
N ASP A 81 4.77 22.61 -3.26
CA ASP A 81 5.37 23.60 -4.17
C ASP A 81 6.86 23.84 -3.83
N ALA A 82 7.21 23.85 -2.55
CA ALA A 82 8.60 23.97 -2.10
C ALA A 82 9.49 22.77 -2.49
N ARG A 83 8.86 21.64 -2.84
CA ARG A 83 9.51 20.35 -3.15
C ARG A 83 9.14 19.87 -4.55
N ASP A 84 8.66 20.78 -5.39
CA ASP A 84 8.32 20.44 -6.77
C ASP A 84 9.58 19.95 -7.49
N SER A 85 9.56 18.67 -7.83
CA SER A 85 10.72 17.95 -8.31
C SER A 85 10.29 16.89 -9.31
N LYS A 86 11.23 16.45 -10.15
CA LYS A 86 10.99 15.34 -11.09
C LYS A 86 10.47 14.09 -10.35
N SER A 87 10.96 13.84 -9.14
CA SER A 87 10.52 12.73 -8.31
C SER A 87 9.06 12.90 -7.86
N THR A 88 8.68 14.10 -7.42
CA THR A 88 7.29 14.41 -7.03
C THR A 88 6.33 14.26 -8.20
N HIS A 89 6.68 14.74 -9.40
CA HIS A 89 5.85 14.54 -10.60
C HIS A 89 5.70 13.07 -10.99
N TYR A 90 6.79 12.30 -10.94
CA TYR A 90 6.76 10.87 -11.24
C TYR A 90 5.87 10.11 -10.24
N LEU A 91 6.01 10.38 -8.94
CA LEU A 91 5.19 9.77 -7.89
C LEU A 91 3.70 10.08 -8.08
N ASN A 92 3.36 11.32 -8.43
CA ASN A 92 1.98 11.72 -8.68
C ASN A 92 1.42 11.07 -9.97
N ALA A 93 2.23 10.97 -11.03
CA ALA A 93 1.82 10.25 -12.24
C ALA A 93 1.58 8.76 -11.95
N LEU A 94 2.48 8.13 -11.19
CA LEU A 94 2.37 6.73 -10.79
C LEU A 94 1.12 6.49 -9.94
N VAL A 95 0.88 7.31 -8.92
CA VAL A 95 -0.32 7.18 -8.09
C VAL A 95 -1.60 7.42 -8.89
N LYS A 96 -1.62 8.41 -9.79
CA LYS A 96 -2.74 8.63 -10.69
C LYS A 96 -3.03 7.42 -11.57
N ASP A 97 -2.00 6.70 -12.01
CA ASP A 97 -2.16 5.46 -12.76
C ASP A 97 -2.68 4.32 -11.90
N LEU A 98 -2.18 4.18 -10.66
CA LEU A 98 -2.60 3.15 -9.71
C LEU A 98 -4.05 3.35 -9.22
N THR A 99 -4.55 4.58 -9.19
CA THR A 99 -5.87 4.92 -8.65
C THR A 99 -6.96 5.08 -9.71
N LYS A 100 -6.68 4.79 -11.00
CA LYS A 100 -7.69 4.81 -12.07
C LYS A 100 -8.90 3.92 -11.79
N THR A 101 -8.71 2.83 -11.05
CA THR A 101 -9.78 1.90 -10.66
C THR A 101 -10.24 2.10 -9.22
N SER A 102 -9.85 3.20 -8.59
CA SER A 102 -10.26 3.54 -7.23
C SER A 102 -11.76 3.80 -7.16
N LYS A 103 -12.39 3.44 -6.04
CA LYS A 103 -13.83 3.61 -5.82
C LYS A 103 -14.15 4.94 -5.15
N LYS A 104 -13.26 5.48 -4.32
CA LYS A 104 -13.49 6.78 -3.69
C LYS A 104 -13.21 7.91 -4.68
N PRO A 105 -14.06 8.96 -4.71
CA PRO A 105 -13.92 10.09 -5.64
C PRO A 105 -12.91 11.11 -5.11
N PHE A 106 -11.73 10.66 -4.74
CA PHE A 106 -10.63 11.50 -4.28
C PHE A 106 -9.63 11.75 -5.39
N ASP A 107 -9.03 12.93 -5.38
CA ASP A 107 -7.85 13.20 -6.19
C ASP A 107 -6.63 12.77 -5.38
N TYR A 108 -5.94 11.73 -5.84
CA TYR A 108 -4.84 11.15 -5.07
C TYR A 108 -3.55 11.90 -5.37
N GLU A 109 -2.89 12.36 -4.31
CA GLU A 109 -1.68 13.18 -4.42
C GLU A 109 -0.60 12.65 -3.48
N VAL A 110 0.63 12.64 -3.98
CA VAL A 110 1.82 12.24 -3.22
C VAL A 110 2.62 13.46 -2.80
N TYR A 111 2.95 13.51 -1.51
CA TYR A 111 3.77 14.55 -0.89
C TYR A 111 5.07 13.95 -0.38
N LEU A 112 6.20 14.51 -0.83
CA LEU A 112 7.54 14.10 -0.41
C LEU A 112 8.00 14.93 0.80
N LEU A 113 8.26 14.26 1.93
CA LEU A 113 8.63 14.88 3.21
C LEU A 113 10.10 14.58 3.58
N PHE A 114 10.68 15.39 4.47
CA PHE A 114 11.95 15.06 5.12
C PHE A 114 11.65 14.26 6.39
N GLY A 115 12.42 13.21 6.66
CA GLY A 115 12.29 12.50 7.94
C GLY A 115 12.97 11.15 7.92
N SER A 116 12.62 10.31 8.90
CA SER A 116 13.02 8.89 8.91
C SER A 116 12.20 8.08 7.90
N PRO A 117 12.66 6.88 7.47
CA PRO A 117 11.96 6.09 6.46
C PRO A 117 10.52 5.76 6.88
N ASN A 118 9.55 6.35 6.17
CA ASN A 118 8.14 6.18 6.45
C ASN A 118 7.25 6.53 5.25
N ALA A 119 6.07 5.91 5.20
CA ALA A 119 4.97 6.30 4.32
C ALA A 119 3.66 6.16 5.10
N PHE A 120 2.69 7.04 4.83
CA PHE A 120 1.37 6.99 5.45
C PHE A 120 0.32 7.71 4.60
N ALA A 121 -0.91 7.23 4.67
CA ALA A 121 -2.08 7.83 4.05
C ALA A 121 -2.86 8.75 5.00
N LEU A 122 -3.40 9.84 4.46
CA LEU A 122 -4.34 10.73 5.14
C LEU A 122 -5.69 10.77 4.38
N PRO A 123 -6.78 11.18 5.06
CA PRO A 123 -8.08 11.36 4.43
C PRO A 123 -8.05 12.21 3.15
N GLY A 124 -8.93 11.86 2.20
CA GLY A 124 -9.13 12.59 0.94
C GLY A 124 -8.02 12.43 -0.10
N GLY A 125 -7.34 11.27 -0.11
CA GLY A 125 -6.42 10.90 -1.18
C GLY A 125 -4.97 11.34 -1.00
N ILE A 126 -4.61 11.86 0.18
CA ILE A 126 -3.26 12.33 0.45
C ILE A 126 -2.37 11.16 0.85
N ILE A 127 -1.23 11.01 0.18
CA ILE A 127 -0.21 10.01 0.49
C ILE A 127 1.09 10.74 0.79
N CYS A 128 1.66 10.50 1.95
CA CYS A 128 2.94 11.08 2.37
C CYS A 128 4.03 10.02 2.30
N ILE A 129 5.17 10.36 1.71
CA ILE A 129 6.36 9.51 1.66
C ILE A 129 7.58 10.33 2.08
N THR A 130 8.47 9.76 2.88
CA THR A 130 9.73 10.43 3.24
C THR A 130 10.82 10.15 2.22
N ASP A 131 11.70 11.13 2.04
CA ASP A 131 12.89 11.03 1.20
C ASP A 131 13.81 9.87 1.60
N SER A 132 14.04 9.71 2.90
CA SER A 132 14.83 8.59 3.41
C SER A 132 14.20 7.24 3.15
N LEU A 133 12.86 7.13 3.04
CA LEU A 133 12.22 5.90 2.57
C LEU A 133 12.57 5.65 1.11
N MET A 134 12.46 6.67 0.25
CA MET A 134 12.83 6.58 -1.16
C MET A 134 14.27 6.11 -1.37
N ASP A 135 15.20 6.55 -0.51
CA ASP A 135 16.61 6.14 -0.55
C ASP A 135 16.82 4.65 -0.19
N THR A 136 15.89 4.03 0.54
CA THR A 136 15.96 2.61 0.87
C THR A 136 15.41 1.69 -0.22
N LEU A 137 14.61 2.23 -1.14
CA LEU A 137 13.95 1.45 -2.19
C LEU A 137 14.96 1.05 -3.26
N LYS A 138 14.95 -0.23 -3.63
CA LYS A 138 15.85 -0.79 -4.65
C LYS A 138 15.17 -0.95 -5.99
N THR A 139 13.84 -1.02 -6.00
CA THR A 139 13.05 -1.23 -7.21
C THR A 139 11.76 -0.41 -7.20
N GLU A 140 11.28 -0.08 -8.40
CA GLU A 140 9.95 0.52 -8.59
C GLU A 140 8.82 -0.40 -8.06
N GLY A 141 9.02 -1.72 -8.08
CA GLY A 141 8.05 -2.68 -7.53
C GLY A 141 7.84 -2.52 -6.02
N GLU A 142 8.89 -2.19 -5.26
CA GLU A 142 8.80 -1.90 -3.82
C GLU A 142 8.04 -0.58 -3.59
N LEU A 143 8.30 0.44 -4.40
CA LEU A 143 7.56 1.70 -4.36
C LEU A 143 6.07 1.49 -4.64
N VAL A 144 5.73 0.76 -5.70
CA VAL A 144 4.34 0.43 -6.04
C VAL A 144 3.67 -0.37 -4.93
N ALA A 145 4.39 -1.29 -4.29
CA ALA A 145 3.86 -2.05 -3.16
C ALA A 145 3.51 -1.14 -1.96
N ILE A 146 4.36 -0.15 -1.64
CA ILE A 146 4.07 0.87 -0.60
C ILE A 146 2.84 1.67 -0.98
N LEU A 147 2.87 2.28 -2.17
CA LEU A 147 1.79 3.15 -2.62
C LEU A 147 0.46 2.40 -2.67
N GLY A 148 0.46 1.16 -3.16
CA GLY A 148 -0.72 0.29 -3.16
C GLY A 148 -1.22 -0.07 -1.76
N HIS A 149 -0.32 -0.27 -0.79
CA HIS A 149 -0.69 -0.47 0.61
C HIS A 149 -1.41 0.76 1.18
N GLU A 150 -0.84 1.95 0.99
CA GLU A 150 -1.39 3.21 1.49
C GLU A 150 -2.72 3.58 0.80
N ILE A 151 -2.80 3.43 -0.54
CA ILE A 151 -4.07 3.58 -1.29
C ILE A 151 -5.13 2.64 -0.72
N GLY A 152 -4.75 1.41 -0.37
CA GLY A 152 -5.64 0.43 0.26
C GLY A 152 -6.22 0.90 1.60
N HIS A 153 -5.46 1.63 2.41
CA HIS A 153 -5.96 2.23 3.66
C HIS A 153 -6.97 3.35 3.40
N ILE A 154 -6.71 4.19 2.39
CA ILE A 154 -7.65 5.25 1.98
C ILE A 154 -8.95 4.62 1.47
N GLU A 155 -8.86 3.63 0.57
CA GLU A 155 -10.01 2.99 -0.05
C GLU A 155 -10.89 2.24 0.92
N LYS A 156 -10.29 1.55 1.90
CA LYS A 156 -11.05 0.89 2.97
C LYS A 156 -11.57 1.87 4.00
N GLY A 157 -11.19 3.15 3.90
CA GLY A 157 -11.45 4.13 4.92
C GLY A 157 -10.80 3.74 6.24
N HIS A 158 -9.70 2.98 6.27
CA HIS A 158 -8.97 2.72 7.53
C HIS A 158 -8.37 4.01 8.10
N CYS A 159 -8.02 4.95 7.22
CA CYS A 159 -7.71 6.34 7.57
C CYS A 159 -8.89 7.06 8.26
N PHE A 160 -10.09 6.47 8.27
CA PHE A 160 -11.38 7.01 8.74
C PHE A 160 -12.16 6.06 9.69
N ASP A 161 -11.89 4.76 9.74
CA ASP A 161 -12.68 3.75 10.47
C ASP A 161 -12.31 3.67 11.96
N LEU A 162 -11.10 4.09 12.31
CA LEU A 162 -10.71 4.30 13.71
C LEU A 162 -11.53 5.41 14.39
N TYR A 163 -12.24 6.24 13.63
CA TYR A 163 -13.15 7.27 14.15
C TYR A 163 -14.49 6.68 14.63
N ARG A 164 -14.95 5.56 14.04
CA ARG A 164 -16.25 4.96 14.36
C ARG A 164 -16.25 4.13 15.67
N GLY A 165 -15.07 3.86 16.23
CA GLY A 165 -14.89 3.00 17.40
C GLY A 165 -14.90 3.69 18.77
N LYS A 166 -15.06 5.02 18.82
CA LYS A 166 -15.30 5.78 20.07
C LYS A 166 -16.70 6.39 20.03
N MET A 167 -17.71 5.54 20.17
CA MET A 167 -18.99 5.87 20.79
C MET A 167 -19.16 5.00 22.02
#